data_AF-A0A3D2W2I1-F1
#
_entry.id   AF-A0A3D2W2I1-F1
#
_cell.length_a   1.000
_cell.length_b   1.000
_cell.length_c   1.000
_cell.angle_alpha   90.00
_cell.angle_beta   90.00
_cell.angle_gamma   90.00
#
_symmetry.space_group_name_H-M   'P 1'
#
loop_
_entity.id
_entity.type
_entity.pdbx_description
1 polymer ?
#
loop_
_entity_poly.entity_id
_entity_poly.type
_entity_poly.pdbx_seq_one_letter_code
_entity_poly.pdbx_strand_id
1 'polypeptide(L)'
;MITASDLCPGDCLTPALLTAMDPVSLRDAFQAALPLKHVEAAVIERAKYKPGAKALLSARVRVAGETIEKLYALRVLPPGKGRARYERALGETGGAGVLLLEGIDAVAWAFPADLRIGGLAYLADPKLFEQATLPELARALAPGGSIEAWSSEVVHYAAEQSCTMRVRLSGQLASGEAFGRTIYGKCHADGESGRAVQALDNIEAALANERERAFGIARVILEQPQLGIQWQEAAPGVQLEMAGFFDSALGQAERVGAAVAGLHGLPVKLDAPPVAPDLDRLKRRL
;
A
#
# COMPACT_ATOMS: atom_id res chain seq x y z
N MET A 1 -13.25 7.47 0.64
CA MET A 1 -13.18 7.28 -0.83
C MET A 1 -13.49 8.62 -1.47
N ILE A 2 -12.89 8.99 -2.61
CA ILE A 2 -13.33 10.19 -3.35
C ILE A 2 -14.78 9.95 -3.78
N THR A 3 -15.61 10.97 -3.72
CA THR A 3 -17.02 10.97 -4.13
C THR A 3 -17.22 11.96 -5.26
N ALA A 4 -18.39 11.93 -5.91
CA ALA A 4 -18.73 12.89 -6.95
C ALA A 4 -18.64 14.36 -6.46
N SER A 5 -18.97 14.61 -5.19
CA SER A 5 -18.87 15.95 -4.57
C SER A 5 -17.44 16.45 -4.37
N ASP A 6 -16.45 15.55 -4.38
CA ASP A 6 -15.03 15.93 -4.27
C ASP A 6 -14.43 16.39 -5.61
N LEU A 7 -15.18 16.24 -6.71
CA LEU A 7 -14.69 16.54 -8.06
C LEU A 7 -14.86 18.02 -8.38
N CYS A 8 -13.85 18.58 -9.06
CA CYS A 8 -13.87 19.99 -9.45
C CYS A 8 -14.87 20.17 -10.59
N PRO A 9 -15.90 21.03 -10.45
CA PRO A 9 -16.81 21.32 -11.55
C PRO A 9 -16.05 21.88 -12.76
N GLY A 10 -16.38 21.41 -13.96
CA GLY A 10 -15.75 21.85 -15.21
C GLY A 10 -14.36 21.27 -15.49
N ASP A 11 -13.84 20.42 -14.60
CA ASP A 11 -12.57 19.73 -14.86
C ASP A 11 -12.73 18.64 -15.94
N CYS A 12 -11.77 18.58 -16.86
CA CYS A 12 -11.85 17.68 -18.01
C CYS A 12 -11.70 16.20 -17.65
N LEU A 13 -11.22 15.86 -16.44
CA LEU A 13 -11.14 14.48 -15.96
C LEU A 13 -12.42 14.01 -15.30
N THR A 14 -13.29 14.94 -14.85
CA THR A 14 -14.48 14.60 -14.06
C THR A 14 -15.37 13.56 -14.73
N PRO A 15 -15.71 13.65 -16.04
CA PRO A 15 -16.52 12.63 -16.70
C PRO A 15 -15.87 11.24 -16.68
N ALA A 16 -14.60 11.14 -17.10
CA ALA A 16 -13.88 9.88 -17.14
C ALA A 16 -13.69 9.27 -15.75
N LEU A 17 -13.47 10.11 -14.73
CA LEU A 17 -13.33 9.67 -13.35
C LEU A 17 -14.65 9.16 -12.76
N LEU A 18 -15.78 9.81 -13.05
CA LEU A 18 -17.10 9.32 -12.66
C LEU A 18 -17.39 7.95 -13.30
N THR A 19 -17.09 7.79 -14.59
CA THR A 19 -17.21 6.49 -15.27
C THR A 19 -16.27 5.44 -14.66
N ALA A 20 -15.02 5.81 -14.33
CA ALA A 20 -14.08 4.89 -13.70
C ALA A 20 -14.48 4.49 -12.26
N MET A 21 -15.24 5.33 -11.57
CA MET A 21 -15.75 5.07 -10.22
C MET A 21 -17.06 4.27 -10.20
N ASP A 22 -17.76 4.20 -11.34
CA ASP A 22 -18.92 3.31 -11.50
C ASP A 22 -18.45 1.85 -11.69
N PRO A 23 -18.80 0.92 -10.78
CA PRO A 23 -18.32 -0.46 -10.86
C PRO A 23 -18.70 -1.20 -12.15
N VAL A 24 -19.87 -0.88 -12.73
CA VAL A 24 -20.34 -1.52 -13.96
C VAL A 24 -19.49 -1.05 -15.15
N SER A 25 -19.35 0.26 -15.31
CA SER A 25 -18.53 0.86 -16.37
C SER A 25 -17.07 0.46 -16.25
N LEU A 26 -16.52 0.40 -15.03
CA LEU A 26 -15.16 -0.06 -14.78
C LEU A 26 -14.98 -1.54 -15.17
N ARG A 27 -15.92 -2.42 -14.79
CA ARG A 27 -15.90 -3.83 -15.17
C ARG A 27 -15.92 -3.96 -16.69
N ASP A 28 -16.77 -3.22 -17.37
CA ASP A 28 -16.91 -3.26 -18.83
C ASP A 28 -15.63 -2.78 -19.53
N ALA A 29 -14.98 -1.74 -19.00
CA ALA A 29 -13.69 -1.27 -19.48
C ALA A 29 -12.59 -2.35 -19.33
N PHE A 30 -12.54 -3.05 -18.19
CA PHE A 30 -11.62 -4.17 -17.99
C PHE A 30 -11.96 -5.37 -18.88
N GLN A 31 -13.24 -5.68 -19.06
CA GLN A 31 -13.72 -6.77 -19.91
C GLN A 31 -13.30 -6.53 -21.37
N ALA A 32 -13.40 -5.31 -21.86
CA ALA A 32 -12.94 -4.93 -23.20
C ALA A 32 -11.41 -5.08 -23.35
N ALA A 33 -10.64 -4.72 -22.32
CA ALA A 33 -9.19 -4.83 -22.33
C ALA A 33 -8.66 -6.26 -22.13
N LEU A 34 -9.50 -7.17 -21.61
CA LEU A 34 -9.17 -8.57 -21.34
C LEU A 34 -10.14 -9.52 -22.08
N PRO A 35 -10.18 -9.51 -23.42
CA PRO A 35 -11.22 -10.19 -24.19
C PRO A 35 -11.22 -11.73 -24.05
N LEU A 36 -10.10 -12.32 -23.62
CA LEU A 36 -9.95 -13.76 -23.39
C LEU A 36 -10.32 -14.19 -21.97
N LYS A 37 -10.75 -13.26 -21.12
CA LYS A 37 -11.10 -13.49 -19.72
C LYS A 37 -12.51 -13.00 -19.47
N HIS A 38 -13.21 -13.61 -18.51
CA HIS A 38 -14.49 -13.10 -18.06
C HIS A 38 -14.27 -12.25 -16.79
N VAL A 39 -14.52 -10.96 -16.87
CA VAL A 39 -14.40 -10.04 -15.73
C VAL A 39 -15.76 -9.97 -15.02
N GLU A 40 -15.81 -10.51 -13.80
CA GLU A 40 -17.05 -10.60 -13.02
C GLU A 40 -17.35 -9.28 -12.31
N ALA A 41 -16.31 -8.64 -11.77
CA ALA A 41 -16.42 -7.40 -11.03
C ALA A 41 -15.14 -6.57 -11.12
N ALA A 42 -15.27 -5.25 -11.06
CA ALA A 42 -14.16 -4.34 -10.86
C ALA A 42 -14.59 -3.22 -9.91
N VAL A 43 -13.77 -2.92 -8.90
CA VAL A 43 -14.07 -1.89 -7.88
C VAL A 43 -12.84 -1.04 -7.60
N ILE A 44 -13.06 0.25 -7.37
CA ILE A 44 -12.01 1.17 -6.91
C ILE A 44 -11.89 1.08 -5.39
N GLU A 45 -10.71 0.72 -4.89
CA GLU A 45 -10.42 0.73 -3.46
C GLU A 45 -9.98 2.11 -2.98
N ARG A 46 -9.18 2.79 -3.80
CA ARG A 46 -8.58 4.08 -3.47
C ARG A 46 -8.52 4.95 -4.71
N ALA A 47 -8.74 6.24 -4.50
CA ALA A 47 -8.63 7.25 -5.53
C ALA A 47 -7.87 8.46 -5.00
N LYS A 48 -6.97 9.01 -5.82
CA LYS A 48 -6.32 10.30 -5.61
C LYS A 48 -6.50 11.14 -6.85
N TYR A 49 -7.15 12.28 -6.68
CA TYR A 49 -7.49 13.19 -7.77
C TYR A 49 -6.69 14.49 -7.66
N LYS A 50 -6.08 14.91 -8.77
CA LYS A 50 -5.49 16.24 -8.93
C LYS A 50 -6.14 16.91 -10.15
N PRO A 51 -7.01 17.92 -9.93
CA PRO A 51 -7.65 18.68 -11.01
C PRO A 51 -6.64 19.17 -12.05
N GLY A 52 -7.04 19.10 -13.33
CA GLY A 52 -6.29 19.54 -14.51
C GLY A 52 -5.09 18.67 -14.88
N ALA A 53 -4.80 17.61 -14.13
CA ALA A 53 -3.59 16.82 -14.30
C ALA A 53 -3.86 15.32 -14.48
N LYS A 54 -4.25 14.62 -13.40
CA LYS A 54 -4.48 13.18 -13.42
C LYS A 54 -5.31 12.72 -12.22
N ALA A 55 -5.98 11.59 -12.37
CA ALA A 55 -6.44 10.78 -11.24
C ALA A 55 -5.68 9.46 -11.21
N LEU A 56 -5.33 9.02 -10.01
CA LEU A 56 -4.62 7.78 -9.74
C LEU A 56 -5.48 6.91 -8.85
N LEU A 57 -5.82 5.71 -9.31
CA LEU A 57 -6.74 4.80 -8.63
C LEU A 57 -6.05 3.46 -8.37
N SER A 58 -6.41 2.80 -7.27
CA SER A 58 -6.17 1.37 -7.04
C SER A 58 -7.49 0.64 -7.30
N ALA A 59 -7.48 -0.38 -8.15
CA ALA A 59 -8.66 -1.19 -8.43
C ALA A 59 -8.43 -2.66 -8.08
N ARG A 60 -9.49 -3.35 -7.63
CA ARG A 60 -9.58 -4.80 -7.58
C ARG A 60 -10.48 -5.30 -8.67
N VAL A 61 -10.01 -6.33 -9.38
CA VAL A 61 -10.71 -6.94 -10.51
C VAL A 61 -10.85 -8.43 -10.25
N ARG A 62 -12.08 -8.92 -10.23
CA ARG A 62 -12.39 -10.35 -10.13
C ARG A 62 -12.57 -10.92 -11.53
N VAL A 63 -11.83 -11.98 -11.82
CA VAL A 63 -11.85 -12.69 -13.09
C VAL A 63 -12.36 -14.11 -12.84
N ALA A 64 -13.32 -14.56 -13.65
CA ALA A 64 -13.91 -15.88 -13.48
C ALA A 64 -12.86 -16.98 -13.59
N GLY A 65 -12.96 -17.97 -12.70
CA GLY A 65 -12.01 -19.08 -12.61
C GLY A 65 -10.68 -18.73 -11.92
N GLU A 66 -10.48 -17.48 -11.49
CA GLU A 66 -9.34 -17.08 -10.66
C GLU A 66 -9.80 -16.95 -9.20
N THR A 67 -9.06 -17.57 -8.28
CA THR A 67 -9.40 -17.56 -6.84
C THR A 67 -9.02 -16.26 -6.14
N ILE A 68 -8.14 -15.47 -6.74
CA ILE A 68 -7.57 -14.26 -6.17
C ILE A 68 -7.92 -13.09 -7.08
N GLU A 69 -8.44 -12.01 -6.48
CA GLU A 69 -8.68 -10.77 -7.19
C GLU A 69 -7.36 -10.12 -7.63
N LYS A 70 -7.35 -9.60 -8.85
CA LYS A 70 -6.20 -8.89 -9.40
C LYS A 70 -6.23 -7.43 -9.00
N LEU A 71 -5.08 -6.94 -8.53
CA LEU A 71 -4.88 -5.53 -8.23
C LEU A 71 -4.34 -4.80 -9.45
N TYR A 72 -4.83 -3.57 -9.67
CA TYR A 72 -4.35 -2.70 -10.73
C TYR A 72 -4.12 -1.28 -10.22
N ALA A 73 -3.01 -0.67 -10.64
CA ALA A 73 -2.82 0.78 -10.61
C ALA A 73 -3.42 1.38 -11.88
N LEU A 74 -4.34 2.33 -11.75
CA LEU A 74 -4.97 3.01 -12.88
C LEU A 74 -4.58 4.48 -12.89
N ARG A 75 -4.21 4.99 -14.06
CA ARG A 75 -4.07 6.43 -14.29
C ARG A 75 -5.13 6.87 -15.29
N VAL A 76 -6.13 7.60 -14.79
CA VAL A 76 -7.16 8.26 -15.63
C VAL A 76 -6.58 9.57 -16.14
N LEU A 77 -6.69 9.77 -17.46
CA LEU A 77 -6.05 10.86 -18.20
C LEU A 77 -7.11 11.72 -18.89
N PRO A 78 -6.75 12.94 -19.33
CA PRO A 78 -7.65 13.75 -20.14
C PRO A 78 -8.07 13.02 -21.42
N PRO A 79 -9.26 13.32 -21.97
CA PRO A 79 -9.77 12.63 -23.15
C PRO A 79 -8.76 12.58 -24.32
N GLY A 80 -8.62 11.41 -24.94
CA GLY A 80 -7.72 11.17 -26.06
C GLY A 80 -6.22 11.10 -25.68
N LYS A 81 -5.86 11.17 -24.40
CA LYS A 81 -4.47 10.98 -23.94
C LYS A 81 -4.15 9.54 -23.55
N GLY A 82 -5.15 8.67 -23.40
CA GLY A 82 -4.99 7.28 -22.97
C GLY A 82 -4.05 6.47 -23.86
N ARG A 83 -4.32 6.42 -25.18
CA ARG A 83 -3.53 5.63 -26.16
C ARG A 83 -2.05 6.01 -26.15
N ALA A 84 -1.74 7.31 -26.26
CA ALA A 84 -0.34 7.77 -26.28
C ALA A 84 0.40 7.41 -24.99
N ARG A 85 -0.27 7.45 -23.83
CA ARG A 85 0.35 7.00 -22.57
C ARG A 85 0.51 5.49 -22.53
N TYR A 86 -0.45 4.72 -23.05
CA TYR A 86 -0.38 3.26 -23.12
C TYR A 86 0.81 2.79 -23.97
N GLU A 87 0.97 3.33 -25.18
CA GLU A 87 2.10 3.00 -26.06
C GLU A 87 3.45 3.28 -25.39
N ARG A 88 3.56 4.43 -24.72
CA ARG A 88 4.74 4.74 -23.92
C ARG A 88 4.95 3.74 -22.77
N ALA A 89 3.87 3.35 -22.09
CA ALA A 89 3.93 2.39 -20.99
C ALA A 89 4.36 1.00 -21.46
N LEU A 90 3.96 0.56 -22.65
CA LEU A 90 4.44 -0.67 -23.26
C LEU A 90 5.97 -0.63 -23.45
N GLY A 91 6.52 0.50 -23.91
CA GLY A 91 7.96 0.69 -24.02
C GLY A 91 8.70 0.72 -22.67
N GLU A 92 8.08 1.29 -21.63
CA GLU A 92 8.66 1.36 -20.27
C GLU A 92 8.68 0.00 -19.54
N THR A 93 7.75 -0.91 -19.85
CA THR A 93 7.52 -2.14 -19.08
C THR A 93 7.78 -3.43 -19.86
N GLY A 94 8.12 -3.33 -21.16
CA GLY A 94 8.15 -4.49 -22.06
C GLY A 94 6.76 -5.08 -22.34
N GLY A 95 5.69 -4.35 -22.00
CA GLY A 95 4.29 -4.68 -22.29
C GLY A 95 3.61 -5.65 -21.33
N ALA A 96 4.34 -6.29 -20.42
CA ALA A 96 3.75 -7.22 -19.46
C ALA A 96 2.86 -6.48 -18.46
N GLY A 97 1.59 -6.88 -18.36
CA GLY A 97 0.66 -6.38 -17.34
C GLY A 97 0.15 -4.96 -17.57
N VAL A 98 0.34 -4.36 -18.74
CA VAL A 98 -0.22 -3.02 -19.05
C VAL A 98 -1.48 -3.16 -19.91
N LEU A 99 -2.54 -2.46 -19.52
CA LEU A 99 -3.81 -2.42 -20.24
C LEU A 99 -4.19 -0.99 -20.61
N LEU A 100 -4.80 -0.83 -21.77
CA LEU A 100 -5.52 0.39 -22.13
C LEU A 100 -7.01 0.18 -21.86
N LEU A 101 -7.60 1.06 -21.06
CA LEU A 101 -9.02 1.09 -20.77
C LEU A 101 -9.64 2.24 -21.58
N GLU A 102 -9.90 1.99 -22.87
CA GLU A 102 -10.30 3.02 -23.84
C GLU A 102 -11.57 3.76 -23.42
N GLY A 103 -12.57 3.04 -22.89
CA GLY A 103 -13.86 3.62 -22.49
C GLY A 103 -13.77 4.66 -21.35
N ILE A 104 -12.63 4.76 -20.67
CA ILE A 104 -12.40 5.72 -19.58
C ILE A 104 -11.06 6.47 -19.72
N ASP A 105 -10.45 6.45 -20.92
CA ASP A 105 -9.16 7.09 -21.20
C ASP A 105 -8.09 6.83 -20.12
N ALA A 106 -8.00 5.57 -19.67
CA ALA A 106 -7.09 5.18 -18.60
C ALA A 106 -6.07 4.14 -19.06
N VAL A 107 -4.92 4.14 -18.39
CA VAL A 107 -3.91 3.07 -18.49
C VAL A 107 -3.85 2.36 -17.16
N ALA A 108 -3.88 1.03 -17.18
CA ALA A 108 -3.80 0.20 -16.00
C ALA A 108 -2.52 -0.64 -15.99
N TRP A 109 -1.90 -0.78 -14.84
CA TRP A 109 -0.75 -1.66 -14.58
C TRP A 109 -1.17 -2.73 -13.59
N ALA A 110 -1.09 -3.99 -14.00
CA ALA A 110 -1.37 -5.14 -13.16
C ALA A 110 -0.30 -5.25 -12.07
N PHE A 111 -0.71 -5.46 -10.83
CA PHE A 111 0.20 -5.81 -9.75
C PHE A 111 0.96 -7.11 -10.10
N PRO A 112 2.29 -7.21 -9.87
CA PRO A 112 3.16 -6.23 -9.21
C PRO A 112 3.90 -5.26 -10.15
N ALA A 113 3.49 -5.10 -11.41
CA ALA A 113 4.13 -4.23 -12.41
C ALA A 113 3.83 -2.72 -12.23
N ASP A 114 3.77 -2.25 -10.98
CA ASP A 114 3.59 -0.83 -10.67
C ASP A 114 4.81 -0.01 -11.13
N LEU A 115 4.58 1.14 -11.75
CA LEU A 115 5.64 1.95 -12.35
C LEU A 115 6.57 2.63 -11.36
N ARG A 116 6.14 2.87 -10.13
CA ARG A 116 6.91 3.69 -9.18
C ARG A 116 7.36 2.93 -7.95
N ILE A 117 6.71 1.82 -7.61
CA ILE A 117 7.05 1.03 -6.43
C ILE A 117 8.06 -0.06 -6.83
N GLY A 118 9.35 0.29 -6.87
CA GLY A 118 10.40 -0.63 -7.34
C GLY A 118 10.51 -1.93 -6.55
N GLY A 119 10.27 -1.89 -5.24
CA GLY A 119 10.33 -3.07 -4.36
C GLY A 119 9.18 -4.07 -4.50
N LEU A 120 8.17 -3.77 -5.33
CA LEU A 120 6.93 -4.55 -5.35
C LEU A 120 7.14 -5.97 -5.86
N ALA A 121 7.94 -6.14 -6.91
CA ALA A 121 8.22 -7.46 -7.48
C ALA A 121 8.90 -8.39 -6.46
N TYR A 122 9.79 -7.85 -5.62
CA TYR A 122 10.51 -8.59 -4.59
C TYR A 122 9.66 -8.99 -3.37
N LEU A 123 8.47 -8.41 -3.22
CA LEU A 123 7.48 -8.83 -2.23
C LEU A 123 6.43 -9.80 -2.80
N ALA A 124 6.08 -9.62 -4.07
CA ALA A 124 4.91 -10.25 -4.68
C ALA A 124 5.23 -11.47 -5.54
N ASP A 125 6.39 -11.50 -6.20
CA ASP A 125 6.81 -12.64 -7.00
C ASP A 125 7.49 -13.67 -6.07
N PRO A 126 6.95 -14.90 -5.94
CA PRO A 126 7.53 -15.89 -5.03
C PRO A 126 8.99 -16.24 -5.32
N LYS A 127 9.38 -16.28 -6.59
CA LYS A 127 10.77 -16.61 -6.96
C LYS A 127 11.72 -15.49 -6.58
N LEU A 128 11.35 -14.23 -6.88
CA LEU A 128 12.19 -13.09 -6.50
C LEU A 128 12.24 -12.93 -4.97
N PHE A 129 11.11 -13.16 -4.28
CA PHE A 129 11.07 -13.15 -2.83
C PHE A 129 12.03 -14.19 -2.23
N GLU A 130 11.97 -15.45 -2.68
CA GLU A 130 12.85 -16.52 -2.21
C GLU A 130 14.34 -16.24 -2.50
N GLN A 131 14.65 -15.62 -3.62
CA GLN A 131 16.04 -15.39 -4.05
C GLN A 131 16.68 -14.15 -3.43
N ALA A 132 15.94 -13.04 -3.31
CA ALA A 132 16.50 -11.75 -2.93
C ALA A 132 16.07 -11.28 -1.52
N THR A 133 14.88 -11.67 -1.08
CA THR A 133 14.26 -11.13 0.13
C THR A 133 14.39 -12.09 1.32
N LEU A 134 13.98 -13.33 1.12
CA LEU A 134 13.92 -14.37 2.15
C LEU A 134 15.28 -14.68 2.80
N PRO A 135 16.43 -14.72 2.10
CA PRO A 135 17.71 -15.02 2.73
C PRO A 135 18.14 -13.96 3.75
N GLU A 136 17.82 -12.69 3.52
CA GLU A 136 18.11 -11.62 4.48
C GLU A 136 17.17 -11.68 5.68
N LEU A 137 15.89 -11.96 5.46
CA LEU A 137 14.91 -12.19 6.52
C LEU A 137 15.28 -13.40 7.39
N ALA A 138 15.71 -14.51 6.78
CA ALA A 138 16.14 -15.70 7.51
C ALA A 138 17.31 -15.36 8.45
N ARG A 139 18.31 -14.61 7.98
CA ARG A 139 19.43 -14.16 8.81
C ARG A 139 19.00 -13.25 9.96
N ALA A 140 18.01 -12.38 9.74
CA ALA A 140 17.52 -11.46 10.77
C ALA A 140 16.61 -12.14 11.80
N LEU A 141 15.76 -13.08 11.38
CA LEU A 141 14.70 -13.67 12.21
C LEU A 141 15.07 -15.01 12.85
N ALA A 142 15.91 -15.80 12.18
CA ALA A 142 16.35 -17.10 12.64
C ALA A 142 17.86 -17.27 12.40
N PRO A 143 18.74 -16.50 13.08
CA PRO A 143 20.18 -16.63 12.93
C PRO A 143 20.63 -18.07 13.23
N GLY A 144 21.26 -18.73 12.24
CA GLY A 144 21.69 -20.14 12.33
C GLY A 144 20.56 -21.18 12.26
N GLY A 145 19.32 -20.73 12.07
CA GLY A 145 18.14 -21.56 11.82
C GLY A 145 17.75 -21.61 10.35
N SER A 146 16.49 -21.95 10.09
CA SER A 146 15.90 -22.03 8.75
C SER A 146 14.48 -21.48 8.74
N ILE A 147 14.07 -20.92 7.59
CA ILE A 147 12.66 -20.70 7.27
C ILE A 147 12.24 -21.86 6.37
N GLU A 148 11.24 -22.62 6.80
CA GLU A 148 10.77 -23.84 6.12
C GLU A 148 9.52 -23.57 5.27
N ALA A 149 8.68 -22.65 5.70
CA ALA A 149 7.47 -22.27 4.97
C ALA A 149 7.19 -20.77 5.10
N TRP A 150 6.56 -20.24 4.06
CA TRP A 150 6.13 -18.86 4.04
C TRP A 150 4.86 -18.69 3.19
N SER A 151 4.10 -17.64 3.48
CA SER A 151 2.99 -17.16 2.65
C SER A 151 2.91 -15.65 2.72
N SER A 152 2.37 -15.01 1.69
CA SER A 152 2.22 -13.57 1.65
C SER A 152 0.84 -13.15 1.12
N GLU A 153 0.39 -11.99 1.54
CA GLU A 153 -0.83 -11.35 1.02
C GLU A 153 -0.69 -9.83 1.05
N VAL A 154 -1.35 -9.16 0.10
CA VAL A 154 -1.40 -7.69 0.07
C VAL A 154 -2.41 -7.21 1.11
N VAL A 155 -1.94 -6.41 2.07
CA VAL A 155 -2.81 -5.79 3.09
C VAL A 155 -3.18 -4.37 2.70
N HIS A 156 -2.25 -3.66 2.06
CA HIS A 156 -2.47 -2.31 1.59
C HIS A 156 -1.79 -2.08 0.25
N TYR A 157 -2.50 -1.44 -0.67
CA TYR A 157 -1.93 -1.01 -1.95
C TYR A 157 -2.48 0.35 -2.37
N ALA A 158 -1.59 1.34 -2.39
CA ALA A 158 -1.84 2.65 -2.95
C ALA A 158 -1.01 2.78 -4.23
N ALA A 159 -1.68 2.71 -5.39
CA ALA A 159 -1.08 2.80 -6.71
C ALA A 159 0.00 3.90 -6.78
N GLU A 160 1.16 3.57 -7.35
CA GLU A 160 2.34 4.43 -7.49
C GLU A 160 2.80 5.18 -6.22
N GLN A 161 2.42 4.73 -5.02
CA GLN A 161 2.74 5.38 -3.75
C GLN A 161 3.35 4.41 -2.75
N SER A 162 2.61 3.37 -2.37
CA SER A 162 3.06 2.43 -1.37
C SER A 162 2.34 1.09 -1.45
N CYS A 163 3.01 0.06 -0.95
CA CYS A 163 2.43 -1.25 -0.73
C CYS A 163 2.84 -1.79 0.63
N THR A 164 1.93 -2.50 1.29
CA THR A 164 2.22 -3.29 2.49
C THR A 164 1.76 -4.71 2.26
N MET A 165 2.70 -5.65 2.36
CA MET A 165 2.44 -7.08 2.31
C MET A 165 2.61 -7.69 3.69
N ARG A 166 1.65 -8.51 4.10
CA ARG A 166 1.75 -9.36 5.28
C ARG A 166 2.38 -10.67 4.87
N VAL A 167 3.45 -11.05 5.55
CA VAL A 167 4.16 -12.29 5.32
C VAL A 167 4.11 -13.12 6.59
N ARG A 168 3.64 -14.36 6.48
CA ARG A 168 3.69 -15.35 7.55
C ARG A 168 4.85 -16.30 7.27
N LEU A 169 5.70 -16.50 8.25
CA LEU A 169 6.90 -17.33 8.18
C LEU A 169 6.84 -18.39 9.28
N SER A 170 7.32 -19.60 8.99
CA SER A 170 7.59 -20.62 9.99
C SER A 170 8.87 -21.40 9.67
N GLY A 171 9.52 -21.92 10.69
CA GLY A 171 10.71 -22.74 10.53
C GLY A 171 11.34 -23.09 11.88
N GLN A 172 12.66 -23.25 11.90
CA GLN A 172 13.40 -23.66 13.10
C GLN A 172 14.48 -22.64 13.45
N LEU A 173 14.67 -22.41 14.74
CA LEU A 173 15.81 -21.67 15.28
C LEU A 173 17.06 -22.57 15.32
N ALA A 174 18.23 -21.98 15.51
CA ALA A 174 19.48 -22.74 15.68
C ALA A 174 19.43 -23.74 16.86
N SER A 175 18.59 -23.48 17.86
CA SER A 175 18.32 -24.38 18.99
C SER A 175 17.52 -25.63 18.60
N GLY A 176 16.97 -25.69 17.39
CA GLY A 176 15.99 -26.68 16.95
C GLY A 176 14.54 -26.36 17.35
N GLU A 177 14.30 -25.26 18.06
CA GLU A 177 12.94 -24.83 18.42
C GLU A 177 12.19 -24.32 17.18
N ALA A 178 10.97 -24.82 16.98
CA ALA A 178 10.09 -24.35 15.91
C ALA A 178 9.56 -22.93 16.23
N PHE A 179 9.46 -22.08 15.21
CA PHE A 179 8.88 -20.75 15.35
C PHE A 179 7.86 -20.45 14.25
N GLY A 180 6.97 -19.51 14.56
CA GLY A 180 6.06 -18.87 13.60
C GLY A 180 5.99 -17.37 13.84
N ARG A 181 6.16 -16.56 12.78
CA ARG A 181 6.07 -15.09 12.87
C ARG A 181 5.23 -14.51 11.75
N THR A 182 4.56 -13.40 12.07
CA THR A 182 3.94 -12.53 11.06
C THR A 182 4.74 -11.23 11.00
N ILE A 183 5.14 -10.85 9.79
CA ILE A 183 5.88 -9.62 9.52
C ILE A 183 5.19 -8.85 8.39
N TYR A 184 5.52 -7.57 8.27
CA TYR A 184 5.00 -6.69 7.24
C TYR A 184 6.14 -6.10 6.42
N GLY A 185 6.14 -6.36 5.11
CA GLY A 185 7.02 -5.74 4.14
C GLY A 185 6.36 -4.49 3.57
N LYS A 186 7.02 -3.34 3.67
CA LYS A 186 6.53 -2.04 3.22
C LYS A 186 7.44 -1.48 2.14
N CYS A 187 6.85 -1.10 1.01
CA CYS A 187 7.52 -0.42 -0.10
C CYS A 187 6.90 0.95 -0.34
N HIS A 188 7.73 1.93 -0.71
CA HIS A 188 7.31 3.29 -1.03
C HIS A 188 7.93 3.74 -2.36
N ALA A 189 7.21 4.57 -3.12
CA ALA A 189 7.60 4.98 -4.46
C ALA A 189 8.82 5.92 -4.53
N ASP A 190 9.15 6.58 -3.43
CA ASP A 190 10.25 7.52 -3.28
C ASP A 190 11.49 6.90 -2.63
N GLY A 191 11.41 5.63 -2.22
CA GLY A 191 12.49 4.98 -1.47
C GLY A 191 12.72 5.60 -0.08
N GLU A 192 11.74 6.29 0.51
CA GLU A 192 11.85 6.95 1.83
C GLU A 192 12.06 5.99 3.02
N SER A 193 12.28 4.68 2.80
CA SER A 193 12.40 3.68 3.86
C SER A 193 13.42 4.06 4.94
N GLY A 194 14.60 4.58 4.54
CA GLY A 194 15.68 4.87 5.49
C GLY A 194 15.37 5.99 6.50
N ARG A 195 14.60 7.03 6.12
CA ARG A 195 14.20 8.09 7.07
C ARG A 195 13.15 7.61 8.06
N ALA A 196 12.20 6.81 7.58
CA ALA A 196 11.15 6.25 8.41
C ALA A 196 11.72 5.29 9.47
N VAL A 197 12.76 4.53 9.14
CA VAL A 197 13.39 3.61 10.09
C VAL A 197 14.15 4.35 11.17
N GLN A 198 15.00 5.31 10.79
CA GLN A 198 15.72 6.13 11.78
C GLN A 198 14.75 6.81 12.76
N ALA A 199 13.60 7.29 12.26
CA ALA A 199 12.56 7.86 13.10
C ALA A 199 11.94 6.82 14.06
N LEU A 200 11.66 5.60 13.58
CA LEU A 200 11.13 4.52 14.42
C LEU A 200 12.13 4.07 15.48
N ASP A 201 13.41 3.95 15.14
CA ASP A 201 14.47 3.60 16.10
C ASP A 201 14.62 4.68 17.18
N ASN A 202 14.55 5.96 16.79
CA ASN A 202 14.58 7.09 17.74
C ASN A 202 13.35 7.07 18.67
N ILE A 203 12.16 6.75 18.13
CA ILE A 203 10.95 6.59 18.93
C ILE A 203 11.08 5.40 19.88
N GLU A 204 11.60 4.25 19.42
CA GLU A 204 11.79 3.07 20.26
C GLU A 204 12.76 3.35 21.40
N ALA A 205 13.88 4.02 21.11
CA ALA A 205 14.86 4.44 22.10
C ALA A 205 14.27 5.44 23.12
N ALA A 206 13.42 6.37 22.68
CA ALA A 206 12.73 7.29 23.58
C ALA A 206 11.77 6.54 24.51
N LEU A 207 10.97 5.61 23.96
CA LEU A 207 10.01 4.77 24.70
C LEU A 207 10.69 3.78 25.65
N ALA A 208 11.95 3.40 25.41
CA ALA A 208 12.72 2.54 26.30
C ALA A 208 12.92 3.15 27.70
N ASN A 209 12.88 4.48 27.80
CA ASN A 209 13.10 5.21 29.05
C ASN A 209 11.79 5.56 29.79
N GLU A 210 10.63 5.28 29.22
CA GLU A 210 9.33 5.52 29.87
C GLU A 210 8.93 4.38 30.79
N ARG A 211 8.55 4.70 32.04
CA ARG A 211 8.06 3.73 33.03
C ARG A 211 6.69 3.16 32.69
N GLU A 212 5.81 3.99 32.10
CA GLU A 212 4.47 3.60 31.69
C GLU A 212 4.27 3.99 30.23
N ARG A 213 4.31 3.01 29.33
CA ARG A 213 4.13 3.25 27.90
C ARG A 213 2.65 3.40 27.58
N ALA A 214 2.25 4.58 27.11
CA ALA A 214 0.88 4.81 26.63
C ALA A 214 0.59 4.11 25.29
N PHE A 215 1.63 3.76 24.53
CA PHE A 215 1.53 3.11 23.23
C PHE A 215 2.75 2.24 22.90
N GLY A 216 2.60 1.39 21.88
CA GLY A 216 3.70 0.63 21.29
C GLY A 216 3.86 0.97 19.82
N ILE A 217 5.06 0.74 19.30
CA ILE A 217 5.36 0.83 17.87
C ILE A 217 5.78 -0.55 17.34
N ALA A 218 5.51 -0.80 16.05
CA ALA A 218 5.97 -2.02 15.40
C ALA A 218 7.50 -1.96 15.27
N ARG A 219 8.18 -2.98 15.79
CA ARG A 219 9.63 -3.10 15.72
C ARG A 219 10.09 -3.30 14.28
N VAL A 220 11.09 -2.54 13.85
CA VAL A 220 11.76 -2.76 12.56
C VAL A 220 12.69 -3.95 12.69
N ILE A 221 12.57 -4.90 11.77
CA ILE A 221 13.38 -6.14 11.75
C ILE A 221 14.60 -5.95 10.86
N LEU A 222 14.37 -5.41 9.67
CA LEU A 222 15.34 -5.36 8.59
C LEU A 222 14.95 -4.26 7.60
N GLU A 223 15.95 -3.62 7.01
CA GLU A 223 15.81 -2.86 5.79
C GLU A 223 16.56 -3.53 4.64
N GLN A 224 16.00 -3.40 3.45
CA GLN A 224 16.66 -3.75 2.20
C GLN A 224 16.63 -2.53 1.28
N PRO A 225 17.51 -1.52 1.49
CA PRO A 225 17.46 -0.26 0.76
C PRO A 225 17.58 -0.45 -0.75
N GLN A 226 18.38 -1.42 -1.18
CA GLN A 226 18.55 -1.79 -2.59
C GLN A 226 17.25 -2.28 -3.24
N LEU A 227 16.32 -2.81 -2.44
CA LEU A 227 14.99 -3.22 -2.88
C LEU A 227 13.91 -2.18 -2.53
N GLY A 228 14.24 -1.15 -1.74
CA GLY A 228 13.28 -0.18 -1.22
C GLY A 228 12.23 -0.80 -0.28
N ILE A 229 12.62 -1.81 0.50
CA ILE A 229 11.72 -2.56 1.40
C ILE A 229 12.12 -2.35 2.85
N GLN A 230 11.14 -2.05 3.69
CA GLN A 230 11.24 -2.09 5.15
C GLN A 230 10.43 -3.25 5.71
N TRP A 231 11.01 -4.01 6.63
CA TRP A 231 10.36 -5.12 7.34
C TRP A 231 10.06 -4.78 8.78
N GLN A 232 8.83 -5.01 9.20
CA GLN A 232 8.38 -4.76 10.57
C GLN A 232 7.69 -5.98 11.16
N GLU A 233 7.84 -6.19 12.47
CA GLU A 233 7.10 -7.23 13.18
C GLU A 233 5.62 -6.84 13.31
N ALA A 234 4.73 -7.84 13.27
CA ALA A 234 3.33 -7.60 13.58
C ALA A 234 3.19 -7.10 15.03
N ALA A 235 2.58 -5.93 15.20
CA ALA A 235 2.20 -5.45 16.52
C ALA A 235 1.04 -6.32 17.06
N PRO A 236 1.10 -6.79 18.32
CA PRO A 236 0.01 -7.55 18.91
C PRO A 236 -1.21 -6.64 19.11
N GLY A 237 -2.41 -7.16 18.86
CA GLY A 237 -3.66 -6.46 19.09
C GLY A 237 -4.69 -6.64 17.98
N VAL A 238 -5.74 -5.84 18.04
CA VAL A 238 -6.84 -5.81 17.06
C VAL A 238 -6.87 -4.42 16.43
N GLN A 239 -7.13 -4.33 15.13
CA GLN A 239 -7.33 -3.05 14.46
C GLN A 239 -8.54 -2.33 15.05
N LEU A 240 -8.44 -1.02 15.30
CA LEU A 240 -9.50 -0.24 15.95
C LEU A 240 -10.84 -0.32 15.19
N GLU A 241 -10.79 -0.35 13.86
CA GLU A 241 -11.98 -0.54 13.01
C GLU A 241 -12.72 -1.85 13.34
N MET A 242 -11.98 -2.96 13.49
CA MET A 242 -12.54 -4.26 13.88
C MET A 242 -13.02 -4.30 15.34
N ALA A 243 -12.42 -3.47 16.20
CA ALA A 243 -12.78 -3.37 17.61
C ALA A 243 -14.04 -2.52 17.86
N GLY A 244 -14.75 -2.09 16.80
CA GLY A 244 -15.93 -1.23 16.92
C GLY A 244 -15.60 0.11 17.55
N PHE A 245 -14.41 0.67 17.27
CA PHE A 245 -13.97 1.96 17.81
C PHE A 245 -14.99 3.07 17.55
N PHE A 246 -15.61 3.04 16.38
CA PHE A 246 -16.62 4.02 15.99
C PHE A 246 -18.00 3.78 16.65
N ASP A 247 -18.20 2.62 17.27
CA ASP A 247 -19.48 2.20 17.85
C ASP A 247 -19.50 2.27 19.40
N SER A 248 -18.33 2.32 20.07
CA SER A 248 -18.23 2.35 21.55
C SER A 248 -17.26 3.43 22.05
N ALA A 249 -17.76 4.67 22.07
CA ALA A 249 -16.93 5.88 22.08
C ALA A 249 -16.18 6.23 23.39
N LEU A 250 -16.49 5.64 24.55
CA LEU A 250 -16.02 6.23 25.82
C LEU A 250 -14.65 5.76 26.32
N GLY A 251 -14.21 4.52 26.06
CA GLY A 251 -12.92 4.02 26.59
C GLY A 251 -11.78 3.98 25.58
N GLN A 252 -12.10 3.76 24.30
CA GLN A 252 -11.06 3.64 23.28
C GLN A 252 -10.52 5.01 22.85
N ALA A 253 -11.38 6.04 22.80
CA ALA A 253 -10.98 7.40 22.45
C ALA A 253 -9.97 8.00 23.42
N GLU A 254 -10.14 7.77 24.74
CA GLU A 254 -9.18 8.20 25.76
C GLU A 254 -7.82 7.53 25.57
N ARG A 255 -7.79 6.22 25.33
CA ARG A 255 -6.53 5.48 25.08
C ARG A 255 -5.83 5.95 23.81
N VAL A 256 -6.58 6.20 22.74
CA VAL A 256 -6.03 6.77 21.50
C VAL A 256 -5.51 8.18 21.75
N GLY A 257 -6.25 9.01 22.47
CA GLY A 257 -5.83 10.36 22.87
C GLY A 257 -4.55 10.35 23.69
N ALA A 258 -4.46 9.47 24.69
CA ALA A 258 -3.26 9.28 25.50
C ALA A 258 -2.06 8.80 24.68
N ALA A 259 -2.27 7.86 23.74
CA ALA A 259 -1.23 7.40 22.83
C ALA A 259 -0.71 8.53 21.93
N VAL A 260 -1.61 9.34 21.34
CA VAL A 260 -1.24 10.49 20.50
C VAL A 260 -0.51 11.56 21.32
N ALA A 261 -1.00 11.86 22.53
CA ALA A 261 -0.35 12.80 23.44
C ALA A 261 1.05 12.33 23.85
N GLY A 262 1.21 11.05 24.18
CA GLY A 262 2.50 10.44 24.46
C GLY A 262 3.47 10.56 23.28
N LEU A 263 3.00 10.26 22.06
CA LEU A 263 3.82 10.39 20.86
C LEU A 263 4.29 11.83 20.63
N HIS A 264 3.41 12.82 20.81
CA HIS A 264 3.79 14.25 20.71
C HIS A 264 4.75 14.70 21.82
N GLY A 265 4.75 14.01 22.97
CA GLY A 265 5.64 14.29 24.09
C GLY A 265 7.06 13.76 23.91
N LEU A 266 7.30 12.86 22.94
CA LEU A 266 8.62 12.27 22.74
C LEU A 266 9.63 13.31 22.24
N PRO A 267 10.86 13.35 22.79
CA PRO A 267 11.91 14.28 22.37
C PRO A 267 12.60 13.83 21.08
N VAL A 268 11.84 13.39 20.07
CA VAL A 268 12.36 12.92 18.78
C VAL A 268 12.33 14.09 17.79
N LYS A 269 13.50 14.49 17.30
CA LYS A 269 13.61 15.43 16.19
C LYS A 269 13.42 14.67 14.88
N LEU A 270 12.37 15.02 14.14
CA LEU A 270 12.20 14.62 12.75
C LEU A 270 12.83 15.72 11.88
N ASP A 271 13.72 15.35 10.96
CA ASP A 271 14.50 16.30 10.12
C ASP A 271 13.63 17.21 9.24
N ALA A 272 12.36 16.91 9.10
CA ALA A 272 11.35 17.83 8.60
C ALA A 272 10.09 17.71 9.47
N PRO A 273 9.48 18.81 9.93
CA PRO A 273 8.13 18.73 10.46
C PRO A 273 7.22 18.15 9.37
N PRO A 274 6.29 17.23 9.68
CA PRO A 274 5.26 16.87 8.73
C PRO A 274 4.60 18.17 8.26
N VAL A 275 4.47 18.37 6.95
CA VAL A 275 3.79 19.55 6.40
C VAL A 275 2.42 19.61 7.06
N ALA A 276 2.20 20.60 7.92
CA ALA A 276 0.93 20.74 8.63
C ALA A 276 -0.18 20.73 7.57
N PRO A 277 -1.25 19.95 7.77
CA PRO A 277 -2.38 19.98 6.85
C PRO A 277 -2.86 21.43 6.76
N ASP A 278 -2.99 21.94 5.55
CA ASP A 278 -3.50 23.29 5.29
C ASP A 278 -4.96 23.34 5.79
N LEU A 279 -5.14 23.83 7.02
CA LEU A 279 -6.43 23.88 7.70
C LEU A 279 -7.42 24.79 6.97
N ASP A 280 -6.93 25.82 6.27
CA ASP A 280 -7.77 26.72 5.47
C ASP A 280 -8.24 26.03 4.18
N ARG A 281 -7.44 25.13 3.63
CA ARG A 281 -7.86 24.24 2.54
C ARG A 281 -8.85 23.17 2.99
N LEU A 282 -8.75 22.69 4.23
CA LEU A 282 -9.71 21.76 4.84
C LEU A 282 -11.05 22.45 5.14
N LYS A 283 -11.02 23.66 5.68
CA LYS A 283 -12.23 24.47 5.94
C LYS A 283 -12.98 24.88 4.67
N ARG A 284 -12.30 25.03 3.54
CA ARG A 284 -12.93 25.30 2.23
C ARG A 284 -13.58 24.07 1.59
N ARG A 285 -13.39 22.88 2.17
CA ARG A 285 -13.93 21.60 1.68
C ARG A 285 -15.05 21.03 2.56
N LEU A 286 -15.28 21.63 3.74
CA LEU A 286 -16.42 21.37 4.63
C LEU A 286 -17.47 22.46 4.41
#